data_AF-A0AB36R8P1-F1
#
_entry.id   AF-A0AB36R8P1-F1
#
_cell.length_a   1.000
_cell.length_b   1.000
_cell.length_c   1.000
_cell.angle_alpha   90.00
_cell.angle_beta   90.00
_cell.angle_gamma   90.00
#
_symmetry.space_group_name_H-M   'P 1'
#
loop_
_entity.id
_entity.type
_entity.pdbx_description
1 polymer ?
#
loop_
_entity_poly.entity_id
_entity_poly.type
_entity_poly.pdbx_seq_one_letter_code
_entity_poly.pdbx_strand_id
1 'polypeptide(L)'
;MFGLRKNLFAKLKGSKAFRSAYVRETVKQGVAHQIRAMRESRNMKQADLAALSGKSQSNIARLEDPDYGKFTLQTLLEMADAFDVWLSIEFVSFKEGLSRSEDKSVAGLNAKSFSDDDSTWSSKNPNVFTNENSVRPWASRTTFARSSS
;
A
#
# COMPACT_ATOMS: atom_id res chain seq x y z
N MET A 1 18.54 11.93 18.76
CA MET A 1 17.61 12.00 17.60
C MET A 1 16.33 12.84 17.84
N PHE A 2 16.22 13.64 18.93
CA PHE A 2 15.00 14.40 19.26
C PHE A 2 14.83 15.73 18.48
N GLY A 3 15.93 16.37 18.05
CA GLY A 3 15.90 17.68 17.38
C GLY A 3 15.41 17.65 15.93
N LEU A 4 15.74 16.58 15.18
CA LEU A 4 15.33 16.42 13.78
C LEU A 4 13.79 16.36 13.63
N ARG A 5 13.11 15.70 14.58
CA ARG A 5 11.65 15.51 14.55
C ARG A 5 10.87 16.78 14.89
N LYS A 6 11.33 17.58 15.88
CA LYS A 6 10.72 18.88 16.20
C LYS A 6 10.76 19.83 15.00
N ASN A 7 11.89 19.87 14.31
CA ASN A 7 12.08 20.72 13.14
C ASN A 7 11.20 20.29 11.95
N LEU A 8 10.99 18.98 11.75
CA LEU A 8 10.06 18.48 10.73
C LEU A 8 8.62 18.89 11.02
N PHE A 9 8.14 18.69 12.26
CA PHE A 9 6.75 19.00 12.60
C PHE A 9 6.45 20.51 12.53
N ALA A 10 7.42 21.35 12.90
CA ALA A 10 7.31 22.80 12.71
C ALA A 10 7.16 23.20 11.23
N LYS A 11 7.98 22.61 10.34
CA LYS A 11 7.88 22.84 8.88
C LYS A 11 6.53 22.36 8.32
N LEU A 12 6.05 21.19 8.77
CA LEU A 12 4.74 20.67 8.38
C LEU A 12 3.59 21.57 8.84
N LYS A 13 3.67 22.15 10.04
CA LYS A 13 2.68 23.14 10.49
C LYS A 13 2.73 24.43 9.66
N GLY A 14 3.93 24.91 9.37
CA GLY A 14 4.15 26.22 8.75
C GLY A 14 3.75 26.34 7.28
N SER A 15 3.59 25.24 6.52
CA SER A 15 3.30 25.34 5.08
C SER A 15 2.53 24.16 4.49
N LYS A 16 1.42 24.46 3.78
CA LYS A 16 0.69 23.48 2.96
C LYS A 16 1.54 22.97 1.79
N ALA A 17 2.32 23.84 1.16
CA ALA A 17 3.21 23.44 0.08
C ALA A 17 4.27 22.44 0.56
N PHE A 18 4.84 22.68 1.76
CA PHE A 18 5.77 21.74 2.38
C PHE A 18 5.10 20.40 2.68
N ARG A 19 3.89 20.40 3.25
CA ARG A 19 3.11 19.17 3.48
C ARG A 19 2.86 18.39 2.18
N SER A 20 2.46 19.08 1.12
CA SER A 20 2.21 18.44 -0.18
C SER A 20 3.47 17.85 -0.80
N ALA A 21 4.61 18.55 -0.74
CA ALA A 21 5.89 18.03 -1.20
C ALA A 21 6.34 16.83 -0.35
N TYR A 22 6.24 16.94 0.98
CA TYR A 22 6.62 15.88 1.92
C TYR A 22 5.84 14.59 1.67
N VAL A 23 4.51 14.66 1.53
CA VAL A 23 3.69 13.48 1.23
C VAL A 23 4.09 12.87 -0.11
N ARG A 24 4.26 13.69 -1.15
CA ARG A 24 4.64 13.21 -2.49
C ARG A 24 5.96 12.44 -2.45
N GLU A 25 6.99 13.03 -1.87
CA GLU A 25 8.32 12.40 -1.83
C GLU A 25 8.33 11.17 -0.91
N THR A 26 7.69 11.26 0.25
CA THR A 26 7.64 10.13 1.20
C THR A 26 6.93 8.91 0.60
N VAL A 27 5.80 9.12 -0.08
CA VAL A 27 5.07 8.03 -0.74
C VAL A 27 5.88 7.44 -1.89
N LYS A 28 6.45 8.29 -2.76
CA LYS A 28 7.23 7.84 -3.92
C LYS A 28 8.43 6.98 -3.51
N GLN A 29 9.25 7.52 -2.60
CA GLN A 29 10.43 6.83 -2.09
C GLN A 29 10.03 5.58 -1.31
N GLY A 30 8.96 5.64 -0.52
CA GLY A 30 8.45 4.51 0.24
C GLY A 30 8.10 3.32 -0.66
N VAL A 31 7.33 3.55 -1.72
CA VAL A 31 6.96 2.51 -2.69
C VAL A 31 8.18 1.91 -3.38
N ALA A 32 9.11 2.75 -3.86
CA ALA A 32 10.33 2.28 -4.53
C ALA A 32 11.19 1.41 -3.61
N HIS A 33 11.41 1.85 -2.36
CA HIS A 33 12.13 1.06 -1.37
C HIS A 33 11.38 -0.22 -0.99
N GLN A 34 10.05 -0.19 -0.94
CA GLN A 34 9.25 -1.37 -0.60
C GLN A 34 9.37 -2.46 -1.67
N ILE A 35 9.24 -2.10 -2.96
CA ILE A 35 9.43 -3.03 -4.08
C ILE A 35 10.82 -3.65 -4.01
N ARG A 36 11.85 -2.82 -3.80
CA ARG A 36 13.23 -3.29 -3.67
C ARG A 36 13.42 -4.22 -2.47
N ALA A 37 12.90 -3.86 -1.30
CA ALA A 37 13.01 -4.66 -0.08
C ALA A 37 12.33 -6.02 -0.23
N MET A 38 11.13 -6.06 -0.83
CA MET A 38 10.40 -7.30 -1.11
C MET A 38 11.11 -8.19 -2.13
N ARG A 39 11.80 -7.60 -3.12
CA ARG A 39 12.62 -8.34 -4.09
C ARG A 39 13.85 -8.93 -3.42
N GLU A 40 14.59 -8.12 -2.66
CA GLU A 40 15.82 -8.53 -2.01
C GLU A 40 15.56 -9.57 -0.90
N SER A 41 14.46 -9.44 -0.14
CA SER A 41 14.07 -10.43 0.88
C SER A 41 13.79 -11.83 0.29
N ARG A 42 13.34 -11.88 -0.97
CA ARG A 42 13.09 -13.12 -1.73
C ARG A 42 14.32 -13.58 -2.53
N ASN A 43 15.50 -12.98 -2.34
CA ASN A 43 16.73 -13.27 -3.07
C ASN A 43 16.62 -13.14 -4.59
N MET A 44 15.70 -12.29 -5.08
CA MET A 44 15.47 -12.10 -6.50
C MET A 44 16.37 -11.00 -7.06
N LYS A 45 16.86 -11.17 -8.28
CA LYS A 45 17.43 -10.09 -9.09
C LYS A 45 16.31 -9.30 -9.77
N GLN A 46 16.62 -8.10 -10.26
CA GLN A 46 15.66 -7.28 -11.01
C GLN A 46 15.11 -8.00 -12.25
N ALA A 47 15.92 -8.85 -12.90
CA ALA A 47 15.50 -9.68 -14.03
C ALA A 47 14.46 -10.74 -13.63
N ASP A 48 14.55 -11.28 -12.41
CA ASP A 48 13.62 -12.30 -11.92
C ASP A 48 12.25 -11.67 -11.65
N LEU A 49 12.22 -10.49 -11.01
CA LEU A 49 10.97 -9.74 -10.81
C LEU A 49 10.37 -9.26 -12.14
N ALA A 50 11.22 -8.91 -13.10
CA ALA A 50 10.78 -8.55 -14.45
C ALA A 50 10.06 -9.73 -15.13
N ALA A 51 10.59 -10.94 -15.01
CA ALA A 51 9.96 -12.14 -15.54
C ALA A 51 8.61 -12.44 -14.85
N LEU A 52 8.53 -12.34 -13.52
CA LEU A 52 7.30 -12.58 -12.77
C LEU A 52 6.19 -11.56 -13.08
N SER A 53 6.55 -10.29 -13.26
CA SER A 53 5.59 -9.21 -13.49
C SER A 53 5.30 -8.91 -14.97
N GLY A 54 5.90 -9.66 -15.91
CA GLY A 54 5.76 -9.41 -17.35
C GLY A 54 6.35 -8.06 -17.79
N LYS A 55 7.38 -7.55 -17.08
CA LYS A 55 8.03 -6.26 -17.36
C LYS A 55 9.46 -6.46 -17.87
N SER A 56 10.08 -5.38 -18.35
CA SER A 56 11.52 -5.37 -18.61
C SER A 56 12.30 -5.13 -17.32
N GLN A 57 13.54 -5.63 -17.24
CA GLN A 57 14.46 -5.32 -16.13
C GLN A 57 14.68 -3.81 -15.98
N SER A 58 14.74 -3.06 -17.09
CA SER A 58 14.86 -1.60 -17.07
C SER A 58 13.66 -0.90 -16.46
N ASN A 59 12.45 -1.45 -16.62
CA ASN A 59 11.26 -0.95 -15.95
C ASN A 59 11.33 -1.25 -14.46
N ILE A 60 11.72 -2.45 -14.05
CA ILE A 60 11.92 -2.77 -12.62
C ILE A 60 12.94 -1.83 -11.97
N ALA A 61 14.07 -1.58 -12.63
CA ALA A 61 15.07 -0.65 -12.12
C ALA A 61 14.50 0.77 -11.89
N ARG A 62 13.61 1.25 -12.77
CA ARG A 62 12.91 2.53 -12.58
C ARG A 62 11.88 2.49 -11.47
N LEU A 63 11.19 1.36 -11.28
CA LEU A 63 10.23 1.21 -10.17
C LEU A 63 10.93 1.20 -8.81
N GLU A 64 12.17 0.72 -8.75
CA GLU A 64 13.01 0.72 -7.55
C GLU A 64 13.79 2.02 -7.33
N ASP A 65 13.73 2.97 -8.28
CA ASP A 65 14.42 4.25 -8.19
C ASP A 65 13.59 5.27 -7.37
N PRO A 66 14.08 5.71 -6.19
CA PRO A 66 13.37 6.67 -5.35
C PRO A 66 13.16 8.04 -6.02
N ASP A 67 13.96 8.40 -7.01
CA ASP A 67 13.89 9.68 -7.72
C ASP A 67 13.00 9.61 -8.97
N TYR A 68 12.67 8.41 -9.46
CA TYR A 68 11.78 8.25 -10.62
C TYR A 68 10.34 8.65 -10.28
N GLY A 69 9.79 8.05 -9.22
CA GLY A 69 8.54 8.45 -8.60
C GLY A 69 7.29 8.44 -9.52
N LYS A 70 7.30 7.63 -10.58
CA LYS A 70 6.18 7.49 -11.52
C LYS A 70 5.70 6.04 -11.52
N PHE A 71 4.56 5.81 -10.88
CA PHE A 71 3.86 4.53 -10.91
C PHE A 71 2.37 4.80 -11.09
N THR A 72 1.68 3.94 -11.84
CA THR A 72 0.21 3.96 -11.90
C THR A 72 -0.35 2.96 -10.89
N LEU A 73 -1.63 3.10 -10.52
CA LEU A 73 -2.31 2.09 -9.70
C LEU A 73 -2.19 0.69 -10.32
N GLN A 74 -2.34 0.59 -11.64
CA GLN A 74 -2.18 -0.65 -12.39
C GLN A 74 -0.79 -1.27 -12.18
N THR A 75 0.27 -0.47 -12.24
CA THR A 75 1.63 -0.96 -11.99
C THR A 75 1.80 -1.48 -10.56
N LEU A 76 1.20 -0.82 -9.56
CA LEU A 76 1.28 -1.27 -8.18
C LEU A 76 0.51 -2.58 -7.95
N LEU A 77 -0.65 -2.73 -8.61
CA LEU A 77 -1.42 -3.98 -8.57
C LEU A 77 -0.65 -5.14 -9.22
N GLU A 78 0.03 -4.91 -10.34
CA GLU A 78 0.88 -5.91 -10.99
C GLU A 78 2.08 -6.30 -10.12
N MET A 79 2.65 -5.36 -9.35
CA MET A 79 3.68 -5.71 -8.36
C MET A 79 3.09 -6.54 -7.22
N ALA A 80 1.90 -6.17 -6.73
CA ALA A 80 1.24 -6.91 -5.66
C ALA A 80 0.96 -8.37 -6.06
N ASP A 81 0.48 -8.57 -7.29
CA ASP A 81 0.28 -9.90 -7.89
C ASP A 81 1.62 -10.66 -8.03
N ALA A 82 2.65 -10.02 -8.59
CA ALA A 82 3.97 -10.65 -8.76
C ALA A 82 4.64 -11.04 -7.42
N PHE A 83 4.35 -10.34 -6.34
CA PHE A 83 4.85 -10.65 -5.00
C PHE A 83 3.93 -11.55 -4.17
N ASP A 84 2.71 -11.82 -4.67
CA ASP A 84 1.62 -12.50 -3.97
C ASP A 84 1.27 -11.83 -2.62
N VAL A 85 1.08 -10.50 -2.65
CA VAL A 85 0.81 -9.67 -1.47
C VAL A 85 -0.43 -8.81 -1.61
N TRP A 86 -1.01 -8.37 -0.49
CA TRP A 86 -2.10 -7.42 -0.47
C TRP A 86 -1.61 -5.96 -0.66
N LEU A 87 -2.19 -5.24 -1.63
CA LEU A 87 -1.97 -3.80 -1.78
C LEU A 87 -3.04 -3.00 -1.00
N SER A 88 -2.63 -2.23 0.00
CA SER A 88 -3.50 -1.27 0.70
C SER A 88 -3.21 0.17 0.27
N ILE A 89 -4.25 0.91 -0.14
CA ILE A 89 -4.17 2.33 -0.47
C ILE A 89 -5.23 3.08 0.33
N GLU A 90 -4.78 3.96 1.22
CA GLU A 90 -5.64 4.65 2.18
C GLU A 90 -5.28 6.14 2.26
N PHE A 91 -6.28 6.99 2.44
CA PHE A 91 -6.08 8.37 2.86
C PHE A 91 -6.13 8.45 4.39
N VAL A 92 -5.00 8.78 5.01
CA VAL A 92 -4.87 8.86 6.47
C VAL A 92 -4.54 10.28 6.93
N SER A 93 -4.73 10.54 8.23
CA SER A 93 -4.31 11.82 8.85
C SER A 93 -2.79 11.98 8.81
N PHE A 94 -2.28 13.22 8.86
CA PHE A 94 -0.83 13.48 8.87
C PHE A 94 -0.10 12.80 10.05
N LYS A 95 -0.72 12.73 11.22
CA LYS A 95 -0.12 12.07 12.39
C LYS A 95 0.07 10.58 12.12
N GLU A 96 -0.96 9.94 11.58
CA GLU A 96 -0.94 8.53 11.22
C GLU A 96 0.09 8.26 10.11
N GLY A 97 0.07 9.04 9.03
CA GLY A 97 1.02 8.91 7.93
C GLY A 97 2.47 9.12 8.36
N LEU A 98 2.74 10.06 9.27
CA LEU A 98 4.07 10.24 9.85
C LEU A 98 4.50 9.00 10.62
N SER A 99 3.65 8.47 11.51
CA SER A 99 3.93 7.27 12.29
C SER A 99 4.24 6.06 11.40
N ARG A 100 3.45 5.85 10.33
CA ARG A 100 3.67 4.76 9.37
C ARG A 100 4.97 4.92 8.57
N SER A 101 5.42 6.16 8.34
CA SER A 101 6.63 6.45 7.58
C SER A 101 7.95 6.34 8.38
N GLU A 102 7.87 6.08 9.70
CA GLU A 102 9.05 6.05 10.58
C GLU A 102 9.92 4.81 10.36
N ASP A 103 9.32 3.65 10.13
CA ASP A 103 10.05 2.41 9.88
C ASP A 103 10.30 2.22 8.37
N LYS A 104 11.56 2.44 7.97
CA LYS A 104 12.05 2.21 6.60
C LYS A 104 13.04 1.06 6.54
N SER A 105 13.11 0.22 7.57
CA SER A 105 13.96 -0.95 7.56
C SER A 105 13.45 -1.98 6.54
N VAL A 106 14.33 -2.86 6.07
CA VAL A 106 13.91 -3.97 5.18
C VAL A 106 12.83 -4.82 5.86
N ALA A 107 12.93 -5.06 7.16
CA ALA A 107 11.92 -5.79 7.92
C ALA A 107 10.56 -5.07 7.97
N GLY A 108 10.56 -3.75 8.18
CA GLY A 108 9.34 -2.95 8.22
C GLY A 108 8.69 -2.72 6.86
N LEU A 109 9.47 -2.80 5.77
CA LEU A 109 8.97 -2.64 4.39
C LEU A 109 8.58 -3.97 3.73
N ASN A 110 9.17 -5.09 4.16
CA ASN A 110 8.91 -6.38 3.54
C ASN A 110 7.51 -6.89 3.90
N ALA A 111 6.68 -7.14 2.88
CA ALA A 111 5.45 -7.90 3.01
C ALA A 111 5.72 -9.37 2.64
N LYS A 112 5.30 -10.29 3.52
CA LYS A 112 5.30 -11.73 3.25
C LYS A 112 4.26 -12.05 2.16
N SER A 113 4.55 -13.05 1.32
CA SER A 113 3.55 -13.59 0.40
C SER A 113 2.43 -14.28 1.16
N PHE A 114 1.32 -14.57 0.49
CA PHE A 114 0.22 -15.33 1.07
C PHE A 114 0.69 -16.69 1.61
N SER A 115 1.52 -17.42 0.85
CA SER A 115 2.10 -18.71 1.26
C SER A 115 2.92 -18.63 2.54
N ASP A 116 3.59 -17.50 2.77
CA ASP A 116 4.50 -17.30 3.91
C ASP A 116 3.77 -16.77 5.16
N ASP A 117 2.47 -16.47 5.02
CA ASP A 117 1.61 -15.86 6.06
C ASP A 117 0.20 -16.51 6.13
N ASP A 118 0.05 -17.75 5.66
CA ASP A 118 -1.24 -18.47 5.53
C ASP A 118 -1.88 -18.89 6.87
N SER A 119 -1.40 -18.34 7.99
CA SER A 119 -1.95 -18.55 9.31
C SER A 119 -3.46 -18.25 9.36
N THR A 120 -4.20 -19.05 10.12
CA THR A 120 -5.66 -19.12 10.08
C THR A 120 -6.29 -17.75 10.34
N TRP A 121 -6.79 -17.10 9.29
CA TRP A 121 -7.48 -15.82 9.43
C TRP A 121 -8.81 -16.03 10.18
N SER A 122 -8.95 -15.39 11.35
CA SER A 122 -10.23 -15.29 12.05
C SER A 122 -10.90 -13.99 11.66
N SER A 123 -12.01 -14.07 10.94
CA SER A 123 -12.83 -12.89 10.68
C SER A 123 -13.36 -12.31 11.99
N LYS A 124 -13.25 -11.00 12.16
CA LYS A 124 -14.12 -10.25 13.09
C LYS A 124 -15.29 -9.75 12.25
N ASN A 125 -16.50 -9.71 12.84
CA ASN A 125 -17.67 -9.18 12.15
C ASN A 125 -17.36 -7.79 11.59
N PRO A 126 -17.43 -7.59 10.26
CA PRO A 126 -17.04 -6.32 9.68
C PRO A 126 -18.11 -5.28 10.03
N ASN A 127 -17.70 -4.16 10.63
CA ASN A 127 -18.57 -3.00 10.81
C ASN A 127 -18.72 -2.30 9.46
N VAL A 128 -19.65 -2.78 8.64
CA VAL A 128 -19.93 -2.23 7.31
C VAL A 128 -21.02 -1.16 7.44
N PHE A 129 -20.67 0.11 7.13
CA PHE A 129 -21.55 1.29 7.14
C PHE A 129 -22.19 1.66 8.50
N THR A 130 -21.40 2.13 9.47
CA THR A 130 -21.93 2.85 10.64
C THR A 130 -21.94 4.36 10.42
N ASN A 131 -22.82 4.83 9.54
CA ASN A 131 -23.51 6.09 9.79
C ASN A 131 -24.81 5.69 10.49
N GLU A 132 -25.12 6.26 11.66
CA GLU A 132 -26.37 6.00 12.40
C GLU A 132 -27.63 6.11 11.50
N ASN A 133 -27.55 6.75 10.32
CA ASN A 133 -28.65 6.96 9.39
C ASN A 133 -28.64 6.18 8.06
N SER A 134 -27.78 5.18 7.82
CA SER A 134 -27.75 4.49 6.51
C SER A 134 -27.78 2.96 6.55
N VAL A 135 -28.51 2.37 7.50
CA VAL A 135 -28.74 0.92 7.51
C VAL A 135 -29.87 0.56 6.54
N ARG A 136 -29.51 0.07 5.35
CA ARG A 136 -30.36 -0.89 4.62
C ARG A 136 -29.53 -2.13 4.27
N PRO A 137 -29.86 -3.31 4.82
CA PRO A 137 -29.15 -4.55 4.52
C PRO A 137 -29.21 -4.90 3.04
N TRP A 138 -28.07 -5.28 2.47
CA TRP A 138 -27.93 -5.64 1.05
C TRP A 138 -28.71 -6.91 0.65
N ALA A 139 -29.19 -7.69 1.63
CA ALA A 139 -29.83 -9.00 1.44
C ALA A 139 -31.35 -8.99 1.22
N SER A 140 -31.92 -7.96 0.54
CA SER A 140 -33.37 -7.88 0.32
C SER A 140 -33.82 -7.92 -1.15
N ARG A 141 -32.96 -8.35 -2.09
CA ARG A 141 -33.33 -8.49 -3.51
C ARG A 141 -33.16 -9.92 -4.02
N THR A 142 -33.81 -10.89 -3.39
CA THR A 142 -34.11 -12.16 -4.05
C THR A 142 -35.39 -12.79 -3.48
N THR A 143 -36.54 -12.30 -3.94
CA THR A 143 -37.76 -13.11 -4.12
C THR A 143 -38.66 -12.38 -5.11
N PHE A 144 -38.57 -12.69 -6.40
CA PHE A 144 -39.79 -12.68 -7.21
C PHE A 144 -40.09 -14.12 -7.58
N ALA A 145 -41.18 -14.58 -7.00
CA ALA A 145 -41.63 -15.95 -7.07
C ALA A 145 -42.01 -16.31 -8.51
N ARG A 146 -41.59 -17.52 -8.89
CA ARG A 146 -42.21 -18.30 -9.95
C ARG A 146 -43.63 -18.66 -9.49
N SER A 147 -44.66 -18.17 -10.18
CA SER A 147 -45.99 -18.79 -10.17
C SER A 147 -46.53 -18.86 -11.59
N SER A 148 -46.48 -20.07 -12.12
CA SER A 148 -47.23 -20.57 -13.27
C SER A 148 -48.72 -20.62 -12.97
N SER A 149 -49.53 -20.09 -13.87
CA SER A 149 -50.83 -20.61 -14.30
C SER A 149 -51.09 -20.09 -15.71
#